data_AF-A0A8T2TCM0-F1
#
_entry.id   AF-A0A8T2TCM0-F1
#
_cell.length_a   1.000
_cell.length_b   1.000
_cell.length_c   1.000
_cell.angle_alpha   90.00
_cell.angle_beta   90.00
_cell.angle_gamma   90.00
#
_symmetry.space_group_name_H-M   'P 1'
#
loop_
_entity.id
_entity.type
_entity.pdbx_description
1 polymer ?
#
loop_
_entity_poly.entity_id
_entity_poly.type
_entity_poly.pdbx_seq_one_letter_code
_entity_poly.pdbx_strand_id
1 'polypeptide(L)'
;MPNSPSSGSCTTYTVKSGDTCYAISQANGISLSNFQSWNSGINCNNLQIGQKVCISQPSGSSSSSNYNGKIFREYIGALYNIVNFNDVPINTGVSFHFILSAVIDYTSSASPTNGLFNIYWQNSMLNRAAVQAIISQYSNVRVIGTLGGDTISGQPVHFRATSVNSWVSNAVFSVTSLISQYHLDGIDIEYEHFDSVSTDTFVSCIAQLIQQLKSSGVIPVASIAPFDEVQTHYKALWDQYNNVIDLVNFQLYSYRSSTSASEFVSYYNTAAATYGGGARYLRASALEM
;
A
#
# COMPACT_ATOMS: atom_id res chain seq x y z
N MET A 1 -0.23 3.07 44.69
CA MET A 1 -1.05 4.14 44.08
C MET A 1 -1.19 3.82 42.59
N PRO A 2 -2.38 3.89 41.98
CA PRO A 2 -2.49 3.57 40.56
C PRO A 2 -1.87 4.69 39.72
N ASN A 3 -1.03 4.29 38.76
CA ASN A 3 -0.36 5.15 37.79
C ASN A 3 -1.37 5.95 36.96
N SER A 4 -1.24 7.27 36.94
CA SER A 4 -1.91 8.15 35.97
C SER A 4 -1.27 7.99 34.59
N PRO A 5 -2.02 7.65 33.53
CA PRO A 5 -1.48 7.62 32.17
C PRO A 5 -1.36 9.03 31.58
N SER A 6 -0.32 9.20 30.77
CA SER A 6 0.08 10.40 30.03
C SER A 6 -1.07 11.12 29.32
N SER A 7 -1.21 12.41 29.61
CA SER A 7 -2.18 13.33 29.02
C SER A 7 -1.80 13.74 27.59
N GLY A 8 -2.30 13.01 26.59
CA GLY A 8 -2.55 13.53 25.24
C GLY A 8 -4.05 13.84 25.10
N SER A 9 -4.43 14.96 24.47
CA SER A 9 -5.84 15.24 24.19
C SER A 9 -6.33 14.34 23.04
N CYS A 10 -7.47 13.68 23.24
CA CYS A 10 -8.19 12.88 22.24
C CYS A 10 -9.68 13.20 22.31
N THR A 11 -10.42 12.97 21.23
CA THR A 11 -11.88 12.90 21.27
C THR A 11 -12.28 11.65 22.03
N THR A 12 -13.10 11.79 23.07
CA THR A 12 -13.50 10.66 23.92
C THR A 12 -14.94 10.22 23.67
N TYR A 13 -15.19 8.92 23.73
CA TYR A 13 -16.50 8.30 23.81
C TYR A 13 -16.71 7.72 25.22
N THR A 14 -17.95 7.77 25.72
CA THR A 14 -18.32 7.18 27.02
C THR A 14 -19.06 5.86 26.78
N VAL A 15 -18.49 4.75 27.27
CA VAL A 15 -19.03 3.39 27.12
C VAL A 15 -20.44 3.29 27.69
N LYS A 16 -21.36 2.72 26.91
CA LYS A 16 -22.77 2.46 27.24
C LYS A 16 -23.03 0.97 27.42
N SER A 17 -24.19 0.64 27.99
CA SER A 17 -24.64 -0.75 28.13
C SER A 17 -24.75 -1.42 26.76
N GLY A 18 -24.13 -2.60 26.61
CA GLY A 18 -24.11 -3.36 25.35
C GLY A 18 -22.96 -3.01 24.40
N ASP A 19 -22.14 -2.01 24.72
CA ASP A 19 -20.99 -1.66 23.87
C ASP A 19 -19.90 -2.74 23.90
N THR A 20 -19.25 -2.92 22.76
CA THR A 20 -17.98 -3.66 22.62
C THR A 20 -16.93 -2.74 22.00
N CYS A 21 -15.64 -3.03 22.16
CA CYS A 21 -14.58 -2.25 21.51
C CYS A 21 -14.79 -2.20 19.99
N TYR A 22 -15.24 -3.33 19.41
CA TYR A 22 -15.54 -3.44 18.00
C TYR A 22 -16.74 -2.56 17.59
N ALA A 23 -17.84 -2.61 18.35
CA ALA A 23 -19.02 -1.79 18.04
C ALA A 23 -18.71 -0.28 18.15
N ILE A 24 -17.95 0.13 19.18
CA ILE A 24 -17.52 1.51 19.34
C ILE A 24 -16.57 1.92 18.20
N SER A 25 -15.60 1.07 17.84
CA SER A 25 -14.64 1.40 16.78
C SER A 25 -15.34 1.55 15.43
N GLN A 26 -16.24 0.62 15.08
CA GLN A 26 -17.01 0.66 13.84
C GLN A 26 -17.94 1.88 13.77
N ALA A 27 -18.66 2.19 14.85
CA ALA A 27 -19.58 3.33 14.90
C ALA A 27 -18.87 4.69 14.76
N ASN A 28 -17.55 4.75 15.00
CA ASN A 28 -16.74 5.95 14.89
C ASN A 28 -15.76 5.92 13.70
N GLY A 29 -15.88 4.95 12.79
CA GLY A 29 -15.07 4.87 11.57
C GLY A 29 -13.58 4.60 11.80
N ILE A 30 -13.22 3.90 12.89
CA ILE A 30 -11.84 3.60 13.27
C ILE A 30 -11.62 2.08 13.34
N SER A 31 -10.42 1.62 12.98
CA SER A 31 -10.10 0.19 13.10
C SER A 31 -10.04 -0.22 14.58
N LEU A 32 -10.37 -1.49 14.86
CA LEU A 32 -10.25 -2.04 16.21
C LEU A 32 -8.81 -1.94 16.73
N SER A 33 -7.82 -2.14 15.86
CA SER A 33 -6.40 -2.00 16.21
C SER A 33 -6.03 -0.57 16.60
N ASN A 34 -6.50 0.43 15.85
CA ASN A 34 -6.27 1.83 16.21
C ASN A 34 -6.96 2.18 17.53
N PHE A 35 -8.22 1.76 17.69
CA PHE A 35 -8.96 1.96 18.93
C PHE A 35 -8.26 1.33 20.14
N GLN A 36 -7.78 0.09 20.04
CA GLN A 36 -7.00 -0.57 21.10
C GLN A 36 -5.67 0.14 21.36
N SER A 37 -4.97 0.58 20.31
CA SER A 37 -3.69 1.28 20.43
C SER A 37 -3.82 2.62 21.15
N TRP A 38 -4.91 3.37 20.92
CA TRP A 38 -5.17 4.66 21.56
C TRP A 38 -5.64 4.51 23.01
N ASN A 39 -6.08 3.31 23.39
CA ASN A 39 -6.62 2.98 24.71
C ASN A 39 -5.80 1.86 25.35
N SER A 40 -4.47 2.00 25.41
CA SER A 40 -3.50 0.95 25.74
C SER A 40 -3.62 0.30 27.15
N GLY A 41 -4.62 0.65 27.94
CA GLY A 41 -4.97 -0.01 29.22
C GLY A 41 -6.39 -0.59 29.25
N ILE A 42 -7.11 -0.60 28.13
CA ILE A 42 -8.47 -1.11 28.06
C ILE A 42 -8.51 -2.62 27.89
N ASN A 43 -9.41 -3.27 28.63
CA ASN A 43 -9.73 -4.67 28.40
C ASN A 43 -11.01 -4.77 27.58
N CYS A 44 -10.89 -5.12 26.30
CA CYS A 44 -12.03 -5.23 25.39
C CYS A 44 -13.01 -6.34 25.74
N ASN A 45 -12.59 -7.32 26.56
CA ASN A 45 -13.47 -8.37 27.07
C ASN A 45 -14.18 -7.96 28.36
N ASN A 46 -13.86 -6.80 28.93
CA ASN A 46 -14.41 -6.32 30.19
C ASN A 46 -14.56 -4.79 30.22
N LEU A 47 -15.22 -4.24 29.21
CA LEU A 47 -15.53 -2.81 29.12
C LEU A 47 -16.49 -2.38 30.23
N GLN A 48 -16.16 -1.30 30.93
CA GLN A 48 -16.98 -0.78 32.03
C GLN A 48 -17.91 0.33 31.55
N ILE A 49 -19.20 0.25 31.88
CA ILE A 49 -20.16 1.33 31.58
C ILE A 49 -19.70 2.62 32.26
N GLY A 50 -19.70 3.72 31.52
CA GLY A 50 -19.21 5.03 31.99
C GLY A 50 -17.70 5.24 31.81
N GLN A 51 -16.94 4.21 31.41
CA GLN A 51 -15.52 4.36 31.07
C GLN A 51 -15.37 5.26 29.84
N LYS A 52 -14.43 6.21 29.90
CA LYS A 52 -14.06 7.05 28.75
C LYS A 52 -12.95 6.39 27.94
N VAL A 53 -13.11 6.38 26.64
CA VAL A 53 -12.18 5.80 25.66
C VAL A 53 -11.90 6.80 24.55
N CYS A 54 -10.67 6.85 24.05
CA CYS A 54 -10.30 7.67 22.90
C CYS A 54 -10.86 7.06 21.61
N ILE A 55 -11.58 7.87 20.84
CA ILE A 55 -12.06 7.58 19.48
C ILE A 55 -11.36 8.44 18.43
N SER A 56 -10.33 9.19 18.82
CA SER A 56 -9.35 9.79 17.93
C SER A 56 -7.95 9.52 18.45
N GLN A 57 -6.95 9.67 17.57
CA GLN A 57 -5.54 9.57 17.94
C GLN A 57 -5.20 10.57 19.06
N PRO A 58 -4.61 10.13 20.19
CA PRO A 58 -4.19 11.02 21.26
C PRO A 58 -3.00 11.88 20.84
N SER A 59 -3.07 13.18 21.10
CA SER A 59 -2.08 14.20 20.67
C SER A 59 -0.67 14.06 21.28
N GLY A 60 -0.43 13.05 22.11
CA GLY A 60 0.88 12.71 22.70
C GLY A 60 1.21 11.22 22.60
N SER A 61 0.37 10.43 21.92
CA SER A 61 0.60 9.02 21.64
C SER A 61 0.86 8.88 20.16
N SER A 62 2.03 9.34 19.73
CA SER A 62 2.68 8.70 18.60
C SER A 62 2.82 7.23 18.99
N SER A 63 1.94 6.39 18.45
CA SER A 63 2.28 4.98 18.28
C SER A 63 3.67 5.00 17.69
N SER A 64 4.64 4.48 18.44
CA SER A 64 5.96 4.15 17.91
C SER A 64 5.75 3.01 16.92
N SER A 65 5.17 3.35 15.77
CA SER A 65 5.56 2.72 14.56
C SER A 65 7.08 2.82 14.50
N ASN A 66 7.79 1.73 14.28
CA ASN A 66 9.22 1.75 13.99
C ASN A 66 9.57 2.58 12.73
N TYR A 67 8.63 3.34 12.15
CA TYR A 67 8.92 4.46 11.27
C TYR A 67 9.52 5.60 12.09
N ASN A 68 10.82 5.85 11.94
CA ASN A 68 11.41 7.14 12.31
C ASN A 68 10.99 8.29 11.36
N GLY A 69 9.87 8.13 10.64
CA GLY A 69 9.41 8.98 9.54
C GLY A 69 10.15 8.77 8.21
N LYS A 70 11.16 7.89 8.13
CA LYS A 70 11.92 7.63 6.91
C LYS A 70 11.57 6.25 6.34
N ILE A 71 11.08 6.26 5.11
CA ILE A 71 10.75 5.06 4.34
C ILE A 71 11.71 5.01 3.15
N PHE A 72 12.30 3.84 2.93
CA PHE A 72 13.03 3.49 1.72
C PHE A 72 12.28 2.37 1.01
N ARG A 73 12.15 2.45 -0.31
CA ARG A 73 11.44 1.45 -1.10
C ARG A 73 12.27 1.09 -2.32
N GLU A 74 12.32 -0.20 -2.63
CA GLU A 74 13.11 -0.73 -3.74
C GLU A 74 12.28 -1.74 -4.54
N TYR A 75 12.11 -1.48 -5.84
CA TYR A 75 11.53 -2.44 -6.77
C TYR A 75 12.55 -3.54 -7.07
N ILE A 76 12.10 -4.80 -7.10
CA ILE A 76 12.96 -5.97 -7.37
C ILE A 76 12.17 -7.05 -8.11
N GLY A 77 12.86 -7.85 -8.93
CA GLY A 77 12.28 -9.05 -9.56
C GLY A 77 11.89 -8.93 -11.02
N ALA A 78 12.01 -7.74 -11.63
CA ALA A 78 11.82 -7.55 -13.07
C ALA A 78 12.86 -8.35 -13.89
N LEU A 79 12.49 -8.75 -15.11
CA LEU A 79 13.08 -9.87 -15.87
C LEU A 79 14.55 -9.73 -16.33
N TYR A 80 15.24 -8.64 -16.00
CA TYR A 80 16.54 -8.32 -16.62
C TYR A 80 17.75 -8.45 -15.70
N ASN A 81 17.58 -8.54 -14.37
CA ASN A 81 18.69 -8.62 -13.42
C ASN A 81 18.47 -9.69 -12.34
N ILE A 82 19.44 -10.59 -12.19
CA ILE A 82 19.44 -11.63 -11.13
C ILE A 82 19.87 -10.96 -9.82
N VAL A 83 18.91 -10.47 -9.04
CA VAL A 83 19.13 -9.85 -7.72
C VAL A 83 18.25 -10.54 -6.69
N ASN A 84 18.84 -11.02 -5.59
CA ASN A 84 18.12 -11.56 -4.43
C ASN A 84 17.98 -10.50 -3.34
N PHE A 85 17.10 -10.74 -2.36
CA PHE A 85 16.97 -9.86 -1.19
C PHE A 85 18.29 -9.62 -0.45
N ASN A 86 19.13 -10.64 -0.33
CA ASN A 86 20.41 -10.55 0.40
C ASN A 86 21.49 -9.75 -0.35
N ASP A 87 21.29 -9.49 -1.65
CA ASP A 87 22.21 -8.70 -2.44
C ASP A 87 21.96 -7.18 -2.23
N VAL A 88 20.80 -6.81 -1.69
CA VAL A 88 20.41 -5.42 -1.44
C VAL A 88 20.82 -5.00 -0.03
N PRO A 89 21.66 -3.95 0.14
CA PRO A 89 22.05 -3.46 1.45
C PRO A 89 20.86 -2.86 2.22
N ILE A 90 20.53 -3.45 3.38
CA ILE A 90 19.41 -2.99 4.21
C ILE A 90 19.90 -2.09 5.33
N ASN A 91 19.43 -0.84 5.34
CA ASN A 91 19.63 0.09 6.45
C ASN A 91 18.53 -0.13 7.52
N THR A 92 18.91 -0.63 8.69
CA THR A 92 17.98 -0.90 9.80
C THR A 92 17.41 0.37 10.45
N GLY A 93 17.99 1.53 10.14
CA GLY A 93 17.54 2.84 10.62
C GLY A 93 16.42 3.47 9.78
N VAL A 94 15.83 2.76 8.81
CA VAL A 94 14.65 3.21 8.05
C VAL A 94 13.62 2.08 7.98
N SER A 95 12.37 2.39 7.67
CA SER A 95 11.47 1.33 7.21
C SER A 95 11.78 1.00 5.76
N PHE A 96 12.02 -0.27 5.49
CA PHE A 96 12.54 -0.73 4.21
C PHE A 96 11.47 -1.58 3.52
N HIS A 97 10.95 -1.16 2.38
CA HIS A 97 9.97 -1.92 1.62
C HIS A 97 10.60 -2.47 0.36
N PHE A 98 10.69 -3.79 0.22
CA PHE A 98 10.85 -4.39 -1.09
C PHE A 98 9.52 -4.37 -1.82
N ILE A 99 9.53 -4.11 -3.13
CA ILE A 99 8.36 -4.15 -4.00
C ILE A 99 8.62 -5.17 -5.11
N LEU A 100 7.91 -6.29 -5.06
CA LEU A 100 8.03 -7.36 -6.06
C LEU A 100 7.33 -6.94 -7.36
N SER A 101 8.11 -6.74 -8.41
CA SER A 101 7.62 -6.39 -9.75
C SER A 101 7.66 -7.61 -10.69
N ALA A 102 6.53 -8.14 -11.17
CA ALA A 102 5.16 -7.75 -10.83
C ALA A 102 4.23 -8.96 -10.75
N VAL A 103 3.01 -8.75 -10.27
CA VAL A 103 1.87 -9.61 -10.59
C VAL A 103 0.95 -8.92 -11.58
N ILE A 104 0.45 -9.69 -12.53
CA ILE A 104 -0.27 -9.17 -13.69
C ILE A 104 -1.54 -10.01 -13.88
N ASP A 105 -2.69 -9.37 -14.08
CA ASP A 105 -3.96 -10.03 -14.41
C ASP A 105 -4.04 -10.41 -15.89
N TYR A 106 -2.99 -11.07 -16.34
CA TYR A 106 -2.81 -11.61 -17.68
C TYR A 106 -2.33 -13.07 -17.59
N THR A 107 -2.56 -13.84 -18.65
CA THR A 107 -1.92 -15.13 -18.87
C THR A 107 -0.51 -14.94 -19.44
N SER A 108 0.32 -15.99 -19.41
CA SER A 108 1.67 -15.96 -19.98
C SER A 108 1.69 -15.72 -21.49
N SER A 109 0.57 -15.99 -22.16
CA SER A 109 0.31 -15.69 -23.57
C SER A 109 -0.28 -14.29 -23.79
N ALA A 110 -0.07 -13.35 -22.84
CA ALA A 110 -0.52 -11.97 -22.90
C ALA A 110 -2.04 -11.80 -23.12
N SER A 111 -2.87 -12.66 -22.52
CA SER A 111 -4.34 -12.51 -22.55
C SER A 111 -4.86 -12.01 -21.20
N PRO A 112 -5.70 -10.95 -21.16
CA PRO A 112 -6.24 -10.42 -19.91
C PRO A 112 -7.15 -11.44 -19.21
N THR A 113 -7.11 -11.47 -17.88
CA THR A 113 -7.84 -12.46 -17.07
C THR A 113 -8.94 -11.84 -16.21
N ASN A 114 -9.27 -10.57 -16.45
CA ASN A 114 -10.30 -9.83 -15.71
C ASN A 114 -10.04 -9.86 -14.19
N GLY A 115 -8.85 -9.41 -13.77
CA GLY A 115 -8.49 -9.29 -12.35
C GLY A 115 -7.97 -10.57 -11.69
N LEU A 116 -7.72 -11.66 -12.42
CA LEU A 116 -7.06 -12.85 -11.85
C LEU A 116 -5.53 -12.72 -11.98
N PHE A 117 -4.89 -12.23 -10.93
CA PHE A 117 -3.45 -11.93 -10.92
C PHE A 117 -2.58 -13.20 -10.89
N ASN A 118 -1.54 -13.20 -11.73
CA ASN A 118 -0.49 -14.22 -11.80
C ASN A 118 0.88 -13.61 -11.50
N ILE A 119 1.82 -14.41 -11.01
CA ILE A 119 3.18 -13.99 -10.67
C ILE A 119 4.05 -13.91 -11.92
N TYR A 120 4.72 -12.78 -12.13
CA TYR A 120 5.66 -12.55 -13.23
C TYR A 120 7.04 -12.01 -12.79
N TRP A 121 7.25 -11.77 -11.50
CA TRP A 121 8.61 -11.58 -10.98
C TRP A 121 9.42 -12.88 -11.06
N GLN A 122 10.73 -12.79 -10.84
CA GLN A 122 11.67 -13.93 -10.77
C GLN A 122 11.40 -14.87 -9.58
N ASN A 123 10.29 -15.61 -9.63
CA ASN A 123 9.77 -16.38 -8.50
C ASN A 123 10.61 -17.61 -8.15
N SER A 124 11.52 -18.06 -8.99
CA SER A 124 12.50 -19.09 -8.62
C SER A 124 13.41 -18.61 -7.48
N MET A 125 13.76 -17.32 -7.50
CA MET A 125 14.65 -16.67 -6.54
C MET A 125 13.89 -15.95 -5.43
N LEU A 126 12.95 -15.09 -5.81
CA LEU A 126 12.10 -14.31 -4.90
C LEU A 126 10.86 -15.13 -4.53
N ASN A 127 11.07 -16.39 -4.16
CA ASN A 127 10.02 -17.31 -3.76
C ASN A 127 9.51 -17.01 -2.34
N ARG A 128 8.45 -17.71 -1.94
CA ARG A 128 7.87 -17.63 -0.60
C ARG A 128 8.89 -17.78 0.53
N ALA A 129 9.82 -18.73 0.43
CA ALA A 129 10.80 -18.97 1.48
C ALA A 129 11.79 -17.81 1.59
N ALA A 130 12.19 -17.22 0.47
CA ALA A 130 13.04 -16.03 0.45
C ALA A 130 12.35 -14.81 1.09
N VAL A 131 11.06 -14.59 0.79
CA VAL A 131 10.27 -13.53 1.44
C VAL A 131 10.18 -13.75 2.95
N GLN A 132 9.85 -14.96 3.40
CA GLN A 132 9.79 -15.28 4.83
C GLN A 132 11.14 -15.12 5.53
N ALA A 133 12.24 -15.53 4.87
CA ALA A 133 13.58 -15.39 5.42
C ALA A 133 13.94 -13.91 5.64
N ILE A 134 13.71 -13.04 4.66
CA ILE A 134 14.12 -11.63 4.77
C ILE A 134 13.30 -10.87 5.81
N ILE A 135 11.98 -11.09 5.89
CA ILE A 135 11.14 -10.43 6.90
C ILE A 135 11.41 -10.96 8.32
N SER A 136 11.86 -12.22 8.45
CA SER A 136 12.27 -12.78 9.74
C SER A 136 13.64 -12.26 10.19
N GLN A 137 14.53 -11.98 9.23
CA GLN A 137 15.87 -11.47 9.49
C GLN A 137 15.86 -9.98 9.86
N TYR A 138 14.97 -9.19 9.26
CA TYR A 138 14.92 -7.74 9.44
C TYR A 138 13.53 -7.27 9.86
N SER A 139 13.39 -6.89 11.13
CA SER A 139 12.11 -6.41 11.69
C SER A 139 11.62 -5.08 11.12
N ASN A 140 12.48 -4.34 10.40
CA ASN A 140 12.15 -3.10 9.71
C ASN A 140 11.80 -3.31 8.23
N VAL A 141 11.87 -4.55 7.73
CA VAL A 141 11.57 -4.89 6.34
C VAL A 141 10.10 -5.28 6.17
N ARG A 142 9.51 -4.82 5.07
CA ARG A 142 8.21 -5.25 4.54
C ARG A 142 8.37 -5.64 3.08
N VAL A 143 7.50 -6.52 2.59
CA VAL A 143 7.48 -6.90 1.16
C VAL A 143 6.11 -6.61 0.56
N ILE A 144 6.08 -5.85 -0.53
CA ILE A 144 4.89 -5.35 -1.21
C ILE A 144 4.81 -6.02 -2.59
N GLY A 145 3.61 -6.33 -3.10
CA GLY A 145 3.44 -6.82 -4.47
C GLY A 145 2.94 -5.72 -5.41
N THR A 146 3.57 -5.54 -6.56
CA THR A 146 3.09 -4.65 -7.62
C THR A 146 1.96 -5.30 -8.41
N LEU A 147 0.86 -4.58 -8.64
CA LEU A 147 -0.21 -4.93 -9.56
C LEU A 147 -0.07 -4.10 -10.86
N GLY A 148 0.14 -4.77 -12.00
CA GLY A 148 0.32 -4.12 -13.30
C GLY A 148 1.75 -4.28 -13.84
N GLY A 149 2.38 -3.18 -14.21
CA GLY A 149 3.65 -3.11 -14.94
C GLY A 149 3.45 -2.73 -16.41
N ASP A 150 4.56 -2.49 -17.11
CA ASP A 150 4.56 -2.06 -18.52
C ASP A 150 4.16 -3.19 -19.48
N THR A 151 4.92 -4.30 -19.50
CA THR A 151 4.72 -5.38 -20.48
C THR A 151 4.70 -6.79 -19.91
N ILE A 152 3.98 -7.68 -20.62
CA ILE A 152 4.07 -9.13 -20.48
C ILE A 152 4.44 -9.75 -21.82
N SER A 153 5.55 -10.50 -21.87
CA SER A 153 6.06 -11.09 -23.12
C SER A 153 6.23 -10.06 -24.25
N GLY A 154 6.64 -8.83 -23.90
CA GLY A 154 6.81 -7.71 -24.83
C GLY A 154 5.51 -7.07 -25.33
N GLN A 155 4.35 -7.45 -24.76
CA GLN A 155 3.06 -6.83 -25.07
C GLN A 155 2.62 -5.89 -23.94
N PRO A 156 2.09 -4.69 -24.24
CA PRO A 156 1.59 -3.77 -23.23
C PRO A 156 0.50 -4.39 -22.34
N VAL A 157 0.63 -4.21 -21.04
CA VAL A 157 -0.36 -4.63 -20.04
C VAL A 157 -1.45 -3.56 -19.95
N HIS A 158 -2.45 -3.67 -20.81
CA HIS A 158 -3.61 -2.78 -20.75
C HIS A 158 -4.52 -3.12 -19.56
N PHE A 159 -4.95 -2.13 -18.79
CA PHE A 159 -5.98 -2.34 -17.78
C PHE A 159 -7.29 -2.76 -18.43
N ARG A 160 -7.82 -3.94 -18.07
CA ARG A 160 -9.02 -4.52 -18.69
C ARG A 160 -9.95 -5.15 -17.65
N ALA A 161 -11.17 -4.62 -17.58
CA ALA A 161 -12.25 -5.14 -16.75
C ALA A 161 -13.47 -5.47 -17.60
N THR A 162 -13.99 -6.70 -17.48
CA THR A 162 -15.28 -7.09 -18.08
C THR A 162 -16.43 -6.32 -17.43
N SER A 163 -16.34 -6.13 -16.11
CA SER A 163 -17.16 -5.22 -15.32
C SER A 163 -16.42 -4.89 -14.04
N VAL A 164 -16.72 -3.75 -13.42
CA VAL A 164 -16.13 -3.38 -12.12
C VAL A 164 -16.29 -4.51 -11.10
N ASN A 165 -17.51 -5.02 -10.93
CA ASN A 165 -17.79 -6.06 -9.92
C ASN A 165 -17.03 -7.37 -10.18
N SER A 166 -16.97 -7.82 -11.45
CA SER A 166 -16.29 -9.09 -11.76
C SER A 166 -14.77 -8.96 -11.62
N TRP A 167 -14.19 -7.86 -12.09
CA TRP A 167 -12.77 -7.59 -11.95
C TRP A 167 -12.38 -7.47 -10.47
N VAL A 168 -13.14 -6.69 -9.69
CA VAL A 168 -12.88 -6.51 -8.24
C VAL A 168 -12.99 -7.84 -7.50
N SER A 169 -14.02 -8.65 -7.78
CA SER A 169 -14.18 -9.95 -7.14
C SER A 169 -13.00 -10.89 -7.41
N ASN A 170 -12.54 -10.95 -8.67
CA ASN A 170 -11.38 -11.74 -9.07
C ASN A 170 -10.08 -11.20 -8.47
N ALA A 171 -9.91 -9.89 -8.44
CA ALA A 171 -8.73 -9.21 -7.90
C ALA A 171 -8.63 -9.44 -6.39
N VAL A 172 -9.71 -9.22 -5.64
CA VAL A 172 -9.74 -9.48 -4.19
C VAL A 172 -9.41 -10.94 -3.92
N PHE A 173 -9.99 -11.89 -4.66
CA PHE A 173 -9.72 -13.31 -4.49
C PHE A 173 -8.24 -13.66 -4.74
N SER A 174 -7.72 -13.31 -5.92
CA SER A 174 -6.36 -13.70 -6.34
C SER A 174 -5.28 -12.97 -5.54
N VAL A 175 -5.46 -11.66 -5.29
CA VAL A 175 -4.52 -10.88 -4.47
C VAL A 175 -4.53 -11.35 -3.02
N THR A 176 -5.69 -11.66 -2.42
CA THR A 176 -5.72 -12.21 -1.04
C THR A 176 -4.96 -13.53 -0.95
N SER A 177 -5.14 -14.42 -1.92
CA SER A 177 -4.38 -15.68 -1.99
C SER A 177 -2.88 -15.44 -2.08
N LEU A 178 -2.45 -14.50 -2.93
CA LEU A 178 -1.05 -14.15 -3.10
C LEU A 178 -0.44 -13.56 -1.82
N ILE A 179 -1.09 -12.55 -1.24
CA ILE A 179 -0.68 -11.90 0.00
C ILE A 179 -0.52 -12.94 1.12
N SER A 180 -1.50 -13.83 1.28
CA SER A 180 -1.46 -14.89 2.29
C SER A 180 -0.34 -15.90 2.04
N GLN A 181 -0.13 -16.31 0.79
CA GLN A 181 0.89 -17.29 0.43
C GLN A 181 2.31 -16.77 0.66
N TYR A 182 2.57 -15.50 0.31
CA TYR A 182 3.91 -14.90 0.39
C TYR A 182 4.17 -14.11 1.67
N HIS A 183 3.14 -13.84 2.49
CA HIS A 183 3.21 -12.94 3.64
C HIS A 183 3.60 -11.52 3.24
N LEU A 184 2.96 -11.00 2.20
CA LEU A 184 3.17 -9.63 1.74
C LEU A 184 2.44 -8.65 2.66
N ASP A 185 3.01 -7.46 2.83
CA ASP A 185 2.49 -6.37 3.68
C ASP A 185 1.67 -5.33 2.90
N GLY A 186 1.44 -5.54 1.61
CA GLY A 186 0.70 -4.57 0.82
C GLY A 186 0.75 -4.78 -0.68
N ILE A 187 0.11 -3.83 -1.36
CA ILE A 187 0.13 -3.72 -2.81
C ILE A 187 0.60 -2.35 -3.28
N ASP A 188 1.16 -2.32 -4.48
CA ASP A 188 1.48 -1.12 -5.23
C ASP A 188 0.77 -1.17 -6.59
N ILE A 189 0.10 -0.09 -7.00
CA ILE A 189 -0.65 -0.05 -8.27
C ILE A 189 0.21 0.64 -9.33
N GLU A 190 0.55 -0.09 -10.39
CA GLU A 190 1.50 0.34 -11.43
C GLU A 190 1.02 -0.04 -12.84
N TYR A 191 -0.28 0.14 -13.15
CA TYR A 191 -0.75 0.07 -14.53
C TYR A 191 -0.32 1.30 -15.33
N GLU A 192 0.11 1.11 -16.57
CA GLU A 192 0.62 2.19 -17.43
C GLU A 192 -0.19 2.38 -18.73
N HIS A 193 -0.96 1.38 -19.14
CA HIS A 193 -1.69 1.36 -20.42
C HIS A 193 -3.21 1.37 -20.21
N PHE A 194 -3.88 2.43 -20.67
CA PHE A 194 -5.30 2.70 -20.33
C PHE A 194 -6.25 2.77 -21.53
N ASP A 195 -5.78 2.56 -22.76
CA ASP A 195 -6.58 2.77 -23.99
C ASP A 195 -7.86 1.92 -24.07
N SER A 196 -7.98 0.87 -23.25
CA SER A 196 -9.13 -0.03 -23.21
C SER A 196 -10.10 0.20 -22.05
N VAL A 197 -9.94 1.25 -21.25
CA VAL A 197 -10.76 1.49 -20.07
C VAL A 197 -11.04 2.98 -19.85
N SER A 198 -12.22 3.31 -19.31
CA SER A 198 -12.48 4.67 -18.84
C SER A 198 -11.79 4.93 -17.50
N THR A 199 -11.43 6.18 -17.24
CA THR A 199 -10.89 6.60 -15.94
C THR A 199 -11.80 6.19 -14.78
N ASP A 200 -13.11 6.39 -14.89
CA ASP A 200 -14.06 6.02 -13.83
C ASP A 200 -14.08 4.50 -13.56
N THR A 201 -13.92 3.68 -14.59
CA THR A 201 -13.87 2.22 -14.45
C THR A 201 -12.59 1.79 -13.73
N PHE A 202 -11.44 2.35 -14.13
CA PHE A 202 -10.16 2.11 -13.45
C PHE A 202 -10.22 2.53 -11.99
N VAL A 203 -10.65 3.76 -11.72
CA VAL A 203 -10.78 4.31 -10.36
C VAL A 203 -11.69 3.43 -9.50
N SER A 204 -12.86 3.05 -10.02
CA SER A 204 -13.81 2.19 -9.30
C SER A 204 -13.24 0.82 -8.98
N CYS A 205 -12.53 0.21 -9.93
CA CYS A 205 -11.90 -1.10 -9.74
C CYS A 205 -10.81 -1.05 -8.66
N ILE A 206 -9.86 -0.13 -8.79
CA ILE A 206 -8.71 -0.04 -7.88
C ILE A 206 -9.16 0.41 -6.48
N ALA A 207 -10.03 1.41 -6.37
CA ALA A 207 -10.51 1.89 -5.08
C ALA A 207 -11.24 0.79 -4.30
N GLN A 208 -12.16 0.05 -4.96
CA GLN A 208 -12.89 -1.04 -4.30
C GLN A 208 -11.97 -2.19 -3.90
N LEU A 209 -10.98 -2.53 -4.75
CA LEU A 209 -9.95 -3.51 -4.40
C LEU A 209 -9.20 -3.11 -3.11
N ILE A 210 -8.64 -1.89 -3.07
CA ILE A 210 -7.88 -1.41 -1.91
C ILE A 210 -8.77 -1.37 -0.65
N GLN A 211 -9.99 -0.84 -0.77
CA GLN A 211 -10.95 -0.77 0.34
C GLN A 211 -11.31 -2.15 0.89
N GLN A 212 -11.54 -3.14 0.04
CA GLN A 212 -11.89 -4.49 0.49
C GLN A 212 -10.70 -5.20 1.14
N LEU A 213 -9.50 -5.08 0.57
CA LEU A 213 -8.29 -5.67 1.14
C LEU A 213 -7.94 -5.03 2.50
N LYS A 214 -8.06 -3.70 2.63
CA LYS A 214 -7.82 -3.00 3.91
C LYS A 214 -8.89 -3.30 4.96
N SER A 215 -10.16 -3.22 4.60
CA SER A 215 -11.26 -3.45 5.56
C SER A 215 -11.30 -4.91 6.05
N SER A 216 -10.86 -5.86 5.23
CA SER A 216 -10.70 -7.27 5.61
C SER A 216 -9.40 -7.58 6.34
N GLY A 217 -8.52 -6.59 6.55
CA GLY A 217 -7.24 -6.77 7.22
C GLY A 217 -6.20 -7.57 6.42
N VAL A 218 -6.39 -7.74 5.11
CA VAL A 218 -5.48 -8.48 4.23
C VAL A 218 -4.18 -7.70 4.03
N ILE A 219 -4.28 -6.37 3.87
CA ILE A 219 -3.10 -5.51 3.70
C ILE A 219 -3.13 -4.31 4.67
N PRO A 220 -1.99 -3.98 5.28
CA PRO A 220 -1.83 -2.71 5.99
C PRO A 220 -1.39 -1.55 5.08
N VAL A 221 -0.73 -1.82 3.93
CA VAL A 221 -0.16 -0.79 3.06
C VAL A 221 -0.72 -0.90 1.63
N ALA A 222 -1.11 0.23 1.07
CA ALA A 222 -1.41 0.40 -0.35
C ALA A 222 -0.72 1.64 -0.90
N SER A 223 -0.12 1.52 -2.08
CA SER A 223 0.48 2.64 -2.78
C SER A 223 0.12 2.66 -4.26
N ILE A 224 0.36 3.81 -4.90
CA ILE A 224 0.20 4.01 -6.33
C ILE A 224 1.53 4.50 -6.93
N ALA A 225 1.83 4.12 -8.17
CA ALA A 225 3.06 4.49 -8.87
C ALA A 225 2.76 5.30 -10.15
N PRO A 226 2.31 6.57 -10.02
CA PRO A 226 2.02 7.40 -11.18
C PRO A 226 3.28 7.98 -11.82
N PHE A 227 3.13 8.35 -13.09
CA PHE A 227 4.01 9.26 -13.82
C PHE A 227 3.18 10.21 -14.70
N ASP A 228 3.83 11.11 -15.45
CA ASP A 228 3.15 12.22 -16.10
C ASP A 228 2.08 11.79 -17.12
N GLU A 229 2.36 10.79 -17.94
CA GLU A 229 1.49 10.32 -19.02
C GLU A 229 0.23 9.63 -18.51
N VAL A 230 0.26 9.08 -17.28
CA VAL A 230 -0.85 8.34 -16.68
C VAL A 230 -1.63 9.15 -15.64
N GLN A 231 -1.29 10.43 -15.46
CA GLN A 231 -1.88 11.26 -14.41
C GLN A 231 -3.40 11.35 -14.48
N THR A 232 -4.02 11.33 -15.68
CA THR A 232 -5.49 11.35 -15.80
C THR A 232 -6.16 10.29 -14.92
N HIS A 233 -5.59 9.09 -14.88
CA HIS A 233 -6.13 7.95 -14.15
C HIS A 233 -5.77 8.00 -12.66
N TYR A 234 -4.48 8.17 -12.35
CA TYR A 234 -4.01 8.14 -10.97
C TYR A 234 -4.39 9.37 -10.16
N LYS A 235 -4.46 10.54 -10.79
CA LYS A 235 -4.96 11.75 -10.12
C LYS A 235 -6.42 11.62 -9.77
N ALA A 236 -7.25 11.10 -10.68
CA ALA A 236 -8.67 10.85 -10.40
C ALA A 236 -8.85 9.86 -9.23
N LEU A 237 -8.03 8.80 -9.20
CA LEU A 237 -8.00 7.85 -8.09
C LEU A 237 -7.60 8.53 -6.77
N TRP A 238 -6.52 9.32 -6.80
CA TRP A 238 -6.03 10.03 -5.61
C TRP A 238 -7.02 11.05 -5.07
N ASP A 239 -7.56 11.91 -5.93
CA ASP A 239 -8.47 12.98 -5.52
C ASP A 239 -9.72 12.42 -4.83
N GLN A 240 -10.20 11.24 -5.25
CA GLN A 240 -11.39 10.60 -4.69
C GLN A 240 -11.09 9.65 -3.51
N TYR A 241 -9.93 8.99 -3.50
CA TYR A 241 -9.65 7.85 -2.60
C TYR A 241 -8.29 7.91 -1.89
N ASN A 242 -7.67 9.09 -1.73
CA ASN A 242 -6.42 9.25 -0.96
C ASN A 242 -6.52 8.82 0.52
N ASN A 243 -7.74 8.61 1.05
CA ASN A 243 -7.94 8.12 2.41
C ASN A 243 -7.55 6.63 2.56
N VAL A 244 -7.51 5.87 1.47
CA VAL A 244 -7.12 4.46 1.48
C VAL A 244 -5.74 4.19 0.87
N ILE A 245 -5.10 5.22 0.32
CA ILE A 245 -3.75 5.15 -0.27
C ILE A 245 -2.75 5.75 0.73
N ASP A 246 -1.76 4.96 1.15
CA ASP A 246 -0.79 5.38 2.16
C ASP A 246 0.38 6.14 1.54
N LEU A 247 0.84 5.70 0.36
CA LEU A 247 2.04 6.22 -0.29
C LEU A 247 1.83 6.43 -1.79
N VAL A 248 2.54 7.41 -2.34
CA VAL A 248 2.63 7.69 -3.78
C VAL A 248 4.08 7.52 -4.21
N ASN A 249 4.33 6.52 -5.03
CA ASN A 249 5.63 6.18 -5.61
C ASN A 249 5.78 6.85 -6.98
N PHE A 250 5.88 8.17 -7.03
CA PHE A 250 5.95 8.84 -8.32
C PHE A 250 7.23 8.44 -9.07
N GLN A 251 7.09 7.97 -10.31
CA GLN A 251 8.18 7.43 -11.12
C GLN A 251 8.97 8.57 -11.79
N LEU A 252 9.83 9.25 -11.02
CA LEU A 252 10.65 10.36 -11.54
C LEU A 252 11.71 9.91 -12.56
N TYR A 253 11.96 8.61 -12.68
CA TYR A 253 12.87 8.05 -13.69
C TYR A 253 12.29 8.08 -15.11
N SER A 254 10.99 8.33 -15.27
CA SER A 254 10.38 8.55 -16.60
C SER A 254 10.89 9.83 -17.28
N TYR A 255 11.48 10.76 -16.52
CA TYR A 255 12.11 11.94 -17.09
C TYR A 255 13.40 11.62 -17.82
N ARG A 256 13.67 12.38 -18.90
CA ARG A 256 14.86 12.24 -19.73
C ARG A 256 16.17 12.21 -18.91
N SER A 257 17.15 11.44 -19.37
CA SER A 257 18.48 11.32 -18.74
C SER A 257 19.27 12.63 -18.66
N SER A 258 18.89 13.64 -19.45
CA SER A 258 19.49 14.98 -19.43
C SER A 258 18.86 15.94 -18.42
N THR A 259 17.95 15.48 -17.56
CA THR A 259 17.28 16.30 -16.54
C THR A 259 18.31 16.82 -15.53
N SER A 260 18.42 18.15 -15.42
CA SER A 260 19.30 18.80 -14.44
C SER A 260 18.77 18.65 -13.01
N ALA A 261 19.62 18.85 -12.00
CA ALA A 261 19.22 18.82 -10.60
C ALA A 261 18.10 19.83 -10.28
N SER A 262 18.14 21.03 -10.87
CA SER A 262 17.10 22.05 -10.68
C SER A 262 15.77 21.65 -11.32
N GLU A 263 15.81 21.06 -12.51
CA GLU A 263 14.60 20.54 -13.17
C GLU A 263 14.01 19.39 -12.37
N PHE A 264 14.83 18.46 -11.91
CA PHE A 264 14.39 17.36 -11.05
C PHE A 264 13.68 17.86 -9.79
N VAL A 265 14.25 18.85 -9.10
CA VAL A 265 13.60 19.46 -7.92
C VAL A 265 12.27 20.12 -8.29
N SER A 266 12.20 20.77 -9.45
CA SER A 266 10.95 21.35 -9.95
C SER A 266 9.90 20.28 -10.21
N TYR A 267 10.25 19.22 -10.93
CA TYR A 267 9.34 18.11 -11.23
C TYR A 267 8.86 17.42 -9.94
N TYR A 268 9.78 17.16 -9.01
CA TYR A 268 9.46 16.64 -7.70
C TYR A 268 8.43 17.51 -6.97
N ASN A 269 8.64 18.83 -6.92
CA ASN A 269 7.73 19.73 -6.21
C ASN A 269 6.35 19.79 -6.89
N THR A 270 6.31 19.79 -8.22
CA THR A 270 5.05 19.76 -8.99
C THR A 270 4.27 18.49 -8.69
N ALA A 271 4.90 17.32 -8.84
CA ALA A 271 4.25 16.04 -8.60
C ALA A 271 3.85 15.86 -7.13
N ALA A 272 4.69 16.31 -6.18
CA ALA A 272 4.32 16.33 -4.77
C ALA A 272 3.07 17.20 -4.53
N ALA A 273 2.98 18.38 -5.12
CA ALA A 273 1.80 19.24 -5.00
C ALA A 273 0.53 18.60 -5.59
N THR A 274 0.66 17.83 -6.68
CA THR A 274 -0.46 17.10 -7.30
C THR A 274 -1.05 16.05 -6.37
N TYR A 275 -0.22 15.36 -5.60
CA TYR A 275 -0.61 14.23 -4.73
C TYR A 275 -0.58 14.58 -3.23
N GLY A 276 -0.97 15.81 -2.88
CA GLY A 276 -1.16 16.24 -1.49
C GLY A 276 0.12 16.50 -0.68
N GLY A 277 1.30 16.26 -1.25
CA GLY A 277 2.61 16.56 -0.69
C GLY A 277 2.97 15.76 0.58
N GLY A 278 4.08 16.16 1.21
CA GLY A 278 4.47 15.68 2.54
C GLY A 278 4.91 14.21 2.60
N ALA A 279 4.68 13.57 3.76
CA ALA A 279 5.23 12.26 4.11
C ALA A 279 4.64 11.06 3.32
N ARG A 280 3.57 11.28 2.54
CA ARG A 280 2.96 10.25 1.69
C ARG A 280 3.58 10.22 0.29
N TYR A 281 4.24 11.29 -0.13
CA TYR A 281 4.89 11.37 -1.42
C TYR A 281 6.32 10.83 -1.32
N LEU A 282 6.57 9.74 -2.04
CA LEU A 282 7.87 9.09 -2.10
C LEU A 282 8.42 9.16 -3.53
N ARG A 283 9.75 9.17 -3.59
CA ARG A 283 10.47 9.04 -4.85
C ARG A 283 10.57 7.55 -5.15
N ALA A 284 10.06 7.11 -6.29
CA ALA A 284 10.42 5.80 -6.78
C ALA A 284 11.79 5.89 -7.45
N SER A 285 12.75 5.10 -6.98
CA SER A 285 13.87 4.66 -7.81
C SER A 285 13.43 3.35 -8.45
N ALA A 286 13.28 3.33 -9.76
CA ALA A 286 13.40 2.09 -10.50
C ALA A 286 14.68 2.19 -11.35
N LEU A 287 15.49 1.15 -11.29
CA LEU A 287 16.38 0.79 -12.38
C LEU A 287 15.51 0.14 -13.45
N GLU A 288 14.76 0.94 -14.20
CA GLU A 288 14.30 0.50 -15.51
C GLU A 288 15.39 0.83 -16.52
N MET A 289 15.93 -0.22 -17.13
CA MET A 289 16.90 -0.16 -18.23
C MET A 289 16.30 -0.82 -19.46
#